data_AF-F5T855-F1
#
_entry.id   AF-F5T855-F1
#
_cell.length_a   1.000
_cell.length_b   1.000
_cell.length_c   1.000
_cell.angle_alpha   90.00
_cell.angle_beta   90.00
_cell.angle_gamma   90.00
#
_symmetry.space_group_name_H-M   'P 1'
#
loop_
_entity.id
_entity.type
_entity.pdbx_description
1 polymer ?
#
loop_
_entity_poly.entity_id
_entity_poly.type
_entity_poly.pdbx_seq_one_letter_code
_entity_poly.pdbx_strand_id
1 'polypeptide(L)'
;MYSREKLKKLREDRGQTQYELAKIAGISVVTLNKIESSDSAKPFAKTLNKIAKALGVGIDELSESERKSSPDVFSEINAVLHSRAKVITDLMGIDSFTFAYIQKQLDIFRRDLGRFFGISDSILLEAVLFSGASWSRPGNTTHESHFPEVLGDLLALQGISIPVDRTNIIIDTEDKFEEYAKARCVYGICNKRGELLRIGQTIDLLTRFPKHISKLKKEEYPSMKKYLKGTDRFGKDYYFVLLALEPEKLSGLQSATWRYYAETKLILEEKTYKKGNSYNGKAIVTGDNLIPEHVQKEILQYYHNIEL
;
A
#
# COMPACT_ATOMS: atom_id res chain seq x y z
N MET A 1 4.66 40.45 -1.06
CA MET A 1 5.49 39.60 -1.93
C MET A 1 4.90 39.67 -3.34
N TYR A 2 5.69 39.65 -4.43
CA TYR A 2 5.17 39.71 -5.80
C TYR A 2 4.93 38.29 -6.35
N SER A 3 3.95 38.11 -7.24
CA SER A 3 3.69 36.83 -7.90
C SER A 3 4.30 36.81 -9.30
N ARG A 4 5.25 35.90 -9.52
CA ARG A 4 5.90 35.70 -10.84
C ARG A 4 4.90 35.28 -11.92
N GLU A 5 3.94 34.42 -11.55
CA GLU A 5 2.95 33.86 -12.47
C GLU A 5 1.98 34.94 -12.93
N LYS A 6 1.57 35.82 -12.02
CA LYS A 6 0.70 36.95 -12.32
C LYS A 6 1.39 37.98 -13.21
N LEU A 7 2.67 38.27 -12.95
CA LEU A 7 3.48 39.17 -13.80
C LEU A 7 3.61 38.60 -15.21
N LYS A 8 3.96 37.31 -15.33
CA LYS A 8 4.09 36.62 -16.62
C LYS A 8 2.76 36.62 -17.39
N LYS A 9 1.66 36.29 -16.72
CA LYS A 9 0.31 36.30 -17.30
C LYS A 9 -0.11 37.70 -17.77
N LEU A 10 0.10 38.74 -16.96
CA LEU A 10 -0.20 40.12 -17.34
C LEU A 10 0.61 40.62 -18.54
N ARG A 11 1.83 40.10 -18.75
CA ARG A 11 2.64 40.36 -19.93
C ARG A 11 2.07 39.64 -21.16
N GLU A 12 1.72 38.36 -21.00
CA GLU A 12 1.17 37.51 -22.08
C GLU A 12 -0.23 37.97 -22.53
N ASP A 13 -1.09 38.37 -21.59
CA ASP A 13 -2.42 38.93 -21.87
C ASP A 13 -2.34 40.24 -22.68
N ARG A 14 -1.20 40.94 -22.62
CA ARG A 14 -0.90 42.14 -23.41
C ARG A 14 -0.17 41.83 -24.72
N GLY A 15 0.06 40.55 -25.03
CA GLY A 15 0.79 40.11 -26.22
C GLY A 15 2.25 40.56 -26.25
N GLN A 16 2.84 40.92 -25.11
CA GLN A 16 4.20 41.46 -25.05
C GLN A 16 5.23 40.34 -24.89
N THR A 17 6.33 40.43 -25.63
CA THR A 17 7.52 39.62 -25.38
C THR A 17 8.30 40.12 -24.15
N GLN A 18 9.16 39.28 -23.57
CA GLN A 18 10.05 39.70 -22.48
C GLN A 18 10.95 40.88 -22.90
N TYR A 19 11.39 40.90 -24.16
CA TYR A 19 12.19 42.01 -24.68
C TYR A 19 11.41 43.33 -24.67
N GLU A 20 10.17 43.31 -25.17
CA GLU A 20 9.31 44.50 -25.24
C GLU A 20 8.96 45.03 -23.86
N LEU A 21 8.56 44.17 -22.93
CA LEU A 21 8.25 44.61 -21.57
C LEU A 21 9.48 45.18 -20.86
N ALA A 22 10.65 44.54 -20.99
CA ALA A 22 11.88 45.04 -20.39
C ALA A 22 12.28 46.41 -20.93
N LYS A 23 12.10 46.63 -22.25
CA LYS A 23 12.33 47.90 -22.92
C LYS A 23 11.40 49.00 -22.40
N ILE A 24 10.10 48.72 -22.28
CA ILE A 24 9.11 49.68 -21.75
C ILE A 24 9.37 49.98 -20.27
N ALA A 25 9.75 48.98 -19.48
CA ALA A 25 10.07 49.14 -18.06
C ALA A 25 11.44 49.79 -17.78
N GLY A 26 12.30 49.94 -18.80
CA GLY A 26 13.65 50.47 -18.62
C GLY A 26 14.49 49.61 -17.67
N ILE A 27 14.45 48.29 -17.88
CA ILE A 27 15.26 47.26 -17.20
C ILE A 27 15.91 46.34 -18.22
N SER A 28 16.92 45.57 -17.82
CA SER A 28 17.52 44.60 -18.75
C SER A 28 16.60 43.40 -18.96
N VAL A 29 16.61 42.83 -20.17
CA VAL A 29 15.86 41.61 -20.52
C VAL A 29 16.29 40.44 -19.64
N VAL A 30 17.58 40.35 -19.31
CA VAL A 30 18.13 39.34 -18.40
C VAL A 30 17.55 39.49 -17.00
N THR A 31 17.37 40.72 -16.52
CA THR A 31 16.73 41.01 -15.23
C THR A 31 15.26 40.57 -15.25
N LEU A 32 14.52 40.89 -16.31
CA LEU A 32 13.12 40.48 -16.42
C LEU A 32 12.99 38.94 -16.51
N ASN A 33 13.83 38.28 -17.32
CA ASN A 33 13.84 36.83 -17.42
C ASN A 33 14.16 36.17 -16.07
N LYS A 34 15.15 36.69 -15.32
CA LYS A 34 15.46 36.20 -13.98
C LYS A 34 14.29 36.35 -13.00
N ILE A 35 13.52 37.44 -13.11
CA ILE A 35 12.32 37.68 -12.31
C ILE A 35 11.18 36.71 -12.69
N GLU A 36 11.01 36.39 -13.98
CA GLU A 36 9.96 35.46 -14.44
C GLU A 36 10.32 33.97 -14.24
N SER A 37 11.62 33.63 -14.24
CA SER A 37 12.09 32.23 -14.30
C SER A 37 12.61 31.66 -12.97
N SER A 38 12.96 32.49 -11.97
CA SER A 38 13.64 32.02 -10.75
C SER A 38 12.84 32.27 -9.47
N ASP A 39 12.59 31.20 -8.70
CA ASP A 39 11.93 31.25 -7.38
C ASP A 39 12.71 32.01 -6.31
N SER A 40 14.02 32.18 -6.49
CA SER A 40 14.89 32.89 -5.55
C SER A 40 15.17 34.34 -5.94
N ALA A 41 14.56 34.83 -7.02
CA ALA A 41 14.71 36.21 -7.45
C ALA A 41 14.05 37.17 -6.44
N LYS A 42 14.88 38.00 -5.80
CA LYS A 42 14.46 39.09 -4.91
C LYS A 42 14.66 40.44 -5.61
N PRO A 43 13.78 40.85 -6.55
CA PRO A 43 13.88 42.15 -7.18
C PRO A 43 13.64 43.26 -6.18
N PHE A 44 14.39 44.36 -6.32
CA PHE A 44 14.14 45.57 -5.55
C PHE A 44 12.75 46.13 -5.85
N ALA A 45 12.09 46.73 -4.86
CA ALA A 45 10.78 47.36 -5.01
C ALA A 45 10.74 48.39 -6.16
N LYS A 46 11.84 49.12 -6.38
CA LYS A 46 12.01 50.06 -7.51
C LYS A 46 11.91 49.36 -8.87
N THR A 47 12.41 48.14 -8.99
CA THR A 47 12.34 47.33 -10.22
C THR A 47 10.92 46.83 -10.47
N LEU A 48 10.23 46.38 -9.42
CA LEU A 48 8.82 45.96 -9.52
C LEU A 48 7.90 47.13 -9.90
N ASN A 49 8.12 48.32 -9.34
CA ASN A 49 7.37 49.53 -9.70
C ASN A 49 7.53 49.91 -11.17
N LYS A 50 8.75 49.78 -11.72
CA LYS A 50 9.00 50.01 -13.14
C LYS A 50 8.22 49.02 -14.02
N ILE A 51 8.18 47.75 -13.63
CA ILE A 51 7.43 46.72 -14.35
C ILE A 51 5.92 46.96 -14.26
N ALA A 52 5.40 47.27 -13.07
CA ALA A 52 3.98 47.59 -12.87
C ALA A 52 3.54 48.75 -13.76
N LYS A 53 4.35 49.82 -13.79
CA LYS A 53 4.11 50.99 -14.62
C LYS A 53 4.15 50.66 -16.12
N ALA A 54 5.08 49.81 -16.55
CA ALA A 54 5.18 49.37 -17.94
C ALA A 54 3.99 48.50 -18.38
N LEU A 55 3.43 47.74 -17.44
CA LEU A 55 2.18 47.00 -17.63
C LEU A 55 0.94 47.90 -17.46
N GLY A 56 1.06 49.12 -16.95
CA GLY A 56 -0.08 50.01 -16.71
C GLY A 56 -1.00 49.50 -15.59
N VAL A 57 -0.45 48.79 -14.60
CA VAL A 57 -1.17 48.27 -13.43
C VAL A 57 -0.61 48.88 -12.14
N GLY A 58 -1.41 48.86 -11.06
CA GLY A 58 -0.90 49.19 -9.72
C GLY A 58 0.11 48.14 -9.23
N ILE A 59 1.06 48.50 -8.36
CA ILE A 59 2.01 47.51 -7.82
C ILE A 59 1.31 46.42 -7.00
N ASP A 60 0.16 46.73 -6.42
CA ASP A 60 -0.71 45.78 -5.71
C ASP A 60 -1.35 44.74 -6.65
N GLU A 61 -1.39 45.01 -7.96
CA GLU A 61 -1.79 44.00 -8.93
C GLU A 61 -0.65 43.02 -9.24
N LEU A 62 0.61 43.38 -8.98
CA LEU A 62 1.73 42.43 -9.07
C LEU A 62 1.89 41.60 -7.79
N SER A 63 1.25 42.00 -6.69
CA SER A 63 1.24 41.24 -5.44
C SER A 63 0.14 40.18 -5.44
N GLU A 64 0.34 39.18 -4.59
CA GLU A 64 -0.75 38.30 -4.17
C GLU A 64 -1.75 39.14 -3.38
N SER A 65 -2.72 39.73 -4.07
CA SER A 65 -4.02 39.96 -3.45
C SER A 65 -4.53 38.58 -3.05
N GLU A 66 -4.82 38.35 -1.77
CA GLU A 66 -5.54 37.19 -1.26
C GLU A 66 -6.93 37.11 -1.92
N ARG A 67 -6.97 36.73 -3.19
CA ARG A 67 -8.14 36.09 -3.74
C ARG A 67 -8.09 34.71 -3.14
N LYS A 68 -9.00 34.47 -2.21
CA LYS A 68 -9.45 33.13 -1.84
C LYS A 68 -9.79 32.39 -3.13
N SER A 69 -8.80 31.78 -3.78
CA SER A 69 -9.07 30.55 -4.51
C SER A 69 -9.44 29.56 -3.42
N SER A 70 -10.60 28.92 -3.58
CA SER A 70 -10.97 27.73 -2.82
C SER A 70 -9.71 26.93 -2.51
N PRO A 71 -9.44 26.60 -1.24
CA PRO A 71 -8.24 25.86 -0.90
C PRO A 71 -8.18 24.66 -1.82
N ASP A 72 -7.05 24.50 -2.52
CA ASP A 72 -6.85 23.29 -3.31
C ASP A 72 -7.18 22.13 -2.38
N VAL A 73 -8.10 21.26 -2.80
CA VAL A 73 -8.59 20.16 -1.98
C VAL A 73 -7.40 19.39 -1.42
N PHE A 74 -6.29 19.33 -2.14
CA PHE A 74 -5.02 18.80 -1.65
C PHE A 74 -4.40 19.56 -0.48
N SER A 75 -4.44 20.89 -0.45
CA SER A 75 -3.94 21.72 0.66
C SER A 75 -4.81 21.59 1.92
N GLU A 76 -6.13 21.53 1.77
CA GLU A 76 -7.06 21.25 2.88
C GLU A 76 -6.90 19.82 3.39
N ILE A 77 -6.82 18.84 2.47
CA ILE A 77 -6.51 17.45 2.82
C ILE A 77 -5.16 17.36 3.52
N ASN A 78 -4.13 18.04 3.04
CA ASN A 78 -2.81 18.05 3.67
C ASN A 78 -2.84 18.71 5.05
N ALA A 79 -3.58 19.80 5.25
CA ALA A 79 -3.73 20.43 6.55
C ALA A 79 -4.48 19.52 7.54
N VAL A 80 -5.55 18.86 7.08
CA VAL A 80 -6.31 17.89 7.88
C VAL A 80 -5.46 16.65 8.17
N LEU A 81 -4.72 16.13 7.19
CA LEU A 81 -3.77 15.03 7.38
C LEU A 81 -2.65 15.42 8.35
N HIS A 82 -2.12 16.64 8.30
CA HIS A 82 -1.14 17.13 9.28
C HIS A 82 -1.73 17.23 10.68
N SER A 83 -2.98 17.68 10.83
CA SER A 83 -3.65 17.69 12.13
C SER A 83 -3.92 16.29 12.67
N ARG A 84 -4.34 15.35 11.80
CA ARG A 84 -4.59 13.95 12.15
C ARG A 84 -3.29 13.24 12.46
N ALA A 85 -2.24 13.49 11.69
CA ALA A 85 -0.89 13.03 11.94
C ALA A 85 -0.41 13.48 13.31
N LYS A 86 -0.60 14.76 13.66
CA LYS A 86 -0.26 15.28 14.99
C LYS A 86 -1.04 14.57 16.10
N VAL A 87 -2.33 14.36 15.90
CA VAL A 87 -3.18 13.63 16.85
C VAL A 87 -2.74 12.17 16.99
N ILE A 88 -2.39 11.51 15.88
CA ILE A 88 -1.87 10.14 15.86
C ILE A 88 -0.49 10.07 16.52
N THR A 89 0.41 11.02 16.26
CA THR A 89 1.72 11.09 16.92
C THR A 89 1.58 11.26 18.43
N ASP A 90 0.65 12.09 18.86
CA ASP A 90 0.36 12.33 20.28
C ASP A 90 -0.30 11.09 20.93
N LEU A 91 -1.21 10.40 20.22
CA LEU A 91 -1.89 9.17 20.67
C LEU A 91 -0.95 7.96 20.74
N MET A 92 -0.04 7.84 19.77
CA MET A 92 0.84 6.68 19.63
C MET A 92 2.23 6.90 20.24
N GLY A 93 2.52 8.09 20.76
CA GLY A 93 3.84 8.45 21.28
C GLY A 93 4.94 8.45 20.22
N ILE A 94 4.58 8.66 18.95
CA ILE A 94 5.49 8.66 17.80
C ILE A 94 6.08 10.07 17.69
N ASP A 95 7.40 10.21 17.79
CA ASP A 95 8.04 11.52 17.64
C ASP A 95 8.02 12.03 16.18
N SER A 96 8.32 13.32 15.98
CA SER A 96 8.30 13.96 14.65
C SER A 96 9.28 13.32 13.66
N PHE A 97 10.36 12.72 14.16
CA PHE A 97 11.36 12.05 13.34
C PHE A 97 10.85 10.69 12.82
N THR A 98 10.23 9.90 13.71
CA THR A 98 9.60 8.62 13.38
C THR A 98 8.43 8.85 12.42
N PHE A 99 7.67 9.92 12.60
CA PHE A 99 6.62 10.31 11.67
C PHE A 99 7.15 10.69 10.27
N ALA A 100 8.23 11.47 10.19
CA ALA A 100 8.87 11.81 8.91
C ALA A 100 9.41 10.56 8.18
N TYR A 101 9.92 9.58 8.93
CA TYR A 101 10.32 8.29 8.39
C TYR A 101 9.13 7.50 7.83
N ILE A 102 8.02 7.43 8.58
CA ILE A 102 6.76 6.85 8.12
C ILE A 102 6.29 7.51 6.83
N GLN A 103 6.33 8.84 6.73
CA GLN A 103 5.95 9.56 5.51
C GLN A 103 6.82 9.18 4.30
N LYS A 104 8.13 9.10 4.49
CA LYS A 104 9.05 8.68 3.40
C LYS A 104 8.78 7.26 2.94
N GLN A 105 8.46 6.35 3.85
CA GLN A 105 8.07 4.97 3.51
C GLN A 105 6.73 4.95 2.78
N LEU A 106 5.75 5.75 3.23
CA LEU A 106 4.46 5.88 2.57
C LEU A 106 4.59 6.36 1.13
N ASP A 107 5.52 7.27 0.81
CA ASP A 107 5.73 7.69 -0.58
C ASP A 107 6.23 6.55 -1.47
N ILE A 108 7.09 5.68 -0.94
CA ILE A 108 7.56 4.47 -1.64
C ILE A 108 6.39 3.51 -1.84
N PHE A 109 5.62 3.23 -0.79
CA PHE A 109 4.47 2.32 -0.86
C PHE A 109 3.35 2.86 -1.76
N ARG A 110 3.07 4.16 -1.72
CA ARG A 110 2.11 4.82 -2.62
C ARG A 110 2.52 4.62 -4.08
N ARG A 111 3.81 4.81 -4.39
CA ARG A 111 4.33 4.64 -5.76
C ARG A 111 4.28 3.18 -6.21
N ASP A 112 4.76 2.26 -5.38
CA ASP A 112 5.05 0.89 -5.80
C ASP A 112 3.85 -0.07 -5.61
N LEU A 113 3.00 0.19 -4.60
CA LEU A 113 1.84 -0.64 -4.24
C LEU A 113 0.52 0.11 -4.49
N GLY A 114 0.40 1.34 -4.01
CA GLY A 114 -0.81 2.15 -4.15
C GLY A 114 -1.25 2.32 -5.60
N ARG A 115 -0.36 2.81 -6.47
CA ARG A 115 -0.63 2.95 -7.90
C ARG A 115 -0.86 1.62 -8.62
N PHE A 116 -0.14 0.57 -8.22
CA PHE A 116 -0.19 -0.72 -8.89
C PHE A 116 -1.51 -1.46 -8.63
N PHE A 117 -1.94 -1.51 -7.37
CA PHE A 117 -3.17 -2.20 -6.96
C PHE A 117 -4.40 -1.27 -6.90
N GLY A 118 -4.23 0.04 -7.14
CA GLY A 118 -5.34 1.01 -7.05
C GLY A 118 -5.80 1.27 -5.61
N ILE A 119 -4.88 1.25 -4.65
CA ILE A 119 -5.16 1.36 -3.21
C ILE A 119 -5.04 2.82 -2.76
N SER A 120 -5.95 3.26 -1.89
CA SER A 120 -5.90 4.60 -1.31
C SER A 120 -4.82 4.74 -0.24
N ASP A 121 -4.38 5.98 -0.02
CA ASP A 121 -3.39 6.30 1.00
C ASP A 121 -3.86 5.96 2.43
N SER A 122 -5.18 5.96 2.67
CA SER A 122 -5.73 5.63 3.99
C SER A 122 -5.42 4.18 4.38
N ILE A 123 -5.56 3.24 3.45
CA ILE A 123 -5.28 1.82 3.68
C ILE A 123 -3.78 1.59 3.84
N LEU A 124 -2.95 2.29 3.06
CA LEU A 124 -1.49 2.24 3.21
C LEU A 124 -1.06 2.73 4.59
N LEU A 125 -1.65 3.83 5.07
CA LEU A 125 -1.39 4.35 6.41
C LEU A 125 -1.82 3.35 7.48
N GLU A 126 -3.02 2.77 7.36
CA GLU A 126 -3.52 1.74 8.27
C GLU A 126 -2.58 0.52 8.34
N ALA A 127 -2.08 0.05 7.19
CA ALA A 127 -1.08 -1.01 7.13
C ALA A 127 0.24 -0.63 7.83
N VAL A 128 0.68 0.63 7.73
CA VAL A 128 1.87 1.11 8.49
C VAL A 128 1.62 1.02 9.99
N LEU A 129 0.42 1.38 10.46
CA LEU A 129 0.08 1.38 11.89
C LEU A 129 0.08 -0.04 12.47
N PHE A 130 -0.48 -1.02 11.75
CA PHE A 130 -0.51 -2.41 12.22
C PHE A 130 0.79 -3.17 12.00
N SER A 131 1.58 -2.75 11.01
CA SER A 131 2.88 -3.38 10.74
C SER A 131 3.97 -2.84 11.67
N GLY A 132 5.08 -3.57 11.76
CA GLY A 132 6.30 -3.13 12.46
C GLY A 132 6.93 -1.87 11.85
N ALA A 133 6.42 -1.38 10.72
CA ALA A 133 6.84 -0.13 10.10
C ALA A 133 6.67 1.10 11.02
N SER A 134 5.63 1.10 11.86
CA SER A 134 5.38 2.16 12.84
C SER A 134 6.46 2.25 13.94
N TRP A 135 7.22 1.17 14.16
CA TRP A 135 8.26 1.05 15.19
C TRP A 135 9.67 0.91 14.59
N SER A 136 9.80 1.02 13.27
CA SER A 136 11.07 0.82 12.56
C SER A 136 12.01 2.01 12.74
N ARG A 137 13.27 1.73 13.10
CA ARG A 137 14.31 2.76 13.27
C ARG A 137 15.13 2.94 11.98
N PRO A 138 15.84 4.08 11.79
CA PRO A 138 16.81 4.21 10.71
C PRO A 138 17.84 3.08 10.76
N GLY A 139 17.94 2.31 9.67
CA GLY A 139 18.77 1.10 9.58
C GLY A 139 17.97 -0.19 9.51
N ASN A 140 16.73 -0.20 9.99
CA ASN A 140 15.80 -1.30 9.76
C ASN A 140 15.39 -1.28 8.29
N THR A 141 15.56 -2.42 7.61
CA THR A 141 15.16 -2.55 6.20
C THR A 141 13.65 -2.76 6.09
N THR A 142 13.07 -2.49 4.91
CA THR A 142 11.65 -2.79 4.62
C THR A 142 11.30 -4.26 4.89
N HIS A 143 12.27 -5.18 4.92
CA HIS A 143 12.07 -6.59 5.26
C HIS A 143 11.70 -6.85 6.73
N GLU A 144 12.05 -5.96 7.66
CA GLU A 144 11.72 -6.13 9.09
C GLU A 144 10.36 -5.53 9.44
N SER A 145 9.74 -4.82 8.50
CA SER A 145 8.52 -4.06 8.77
C SER A 145 7.26 -4.92 8.74
N HIS A 146 7.28 -6.08 8.10
CA HIS A 146 6.09 -6.90 7.80
C HIS A 146 4.94 -6.14 7.09
N PHE A 147 5.28 -5.03 6.44
CA PHE A 147 4.31 -4.16 5.79
C PHE A 147 3.52 -4.84 4.67
N PRO A 148 4.14 -5.50 3.66
CA PRO A 148 3.37 -6.10 2.57
C PRO A 148 2.46 -7.24 3.03
N GLU A 149 2.85 -7.97 4.08
CA GLU A 149 2.04 -9.01 4.71
C GLU A 149 0.75 -8.42 5.29
N VAL A 150 0.90 -7.42 6.16
CA VAL A 150 -0.23 -6.70 6.78
C VAL A 150 -1.11 -6.02 5.74
N LEU A 151 -0.52 -5.38 4.74
CA LEU A 151 -1.27 -4.74 3.67
C LEU A 151 -2.11 -5.77 2.89
N GLY A 152 -1.52 -6.92 2.53
CA GLY A 152 -2.23 -7.98 1.84
C GLY A 152 -3.45 -8.47 2.63
N ASP A 153 -3.25 -8.78 3.91
CA ASP A 153 -4.31 -9.22 4.82
C ASP A 153 -5.43 -8.16 4.94
N LEU A 154 -5.09 -6.89 5.16
CA LEU A 154 -6.06 -5.78 5.27
C LEU A 154 -6.90 -5.63 4.00
N LEU A 155 -6.27 -5.66 2.83
CA LEU A 155 -6.96 -5.53 1.56
C LEU A 155 -8.01 -6.63 1.38
N ALA A 156 -7.69 -7.86 1.79
CA ALA A 156 -8.62 -8.98 1.71
C ALA A 156 -9.75 -8.85 2.74
N LEU A 157 -9.43 -8.49 3.99
CA LEU A 157 -10.42 -8.27 5.05
C LEU A 157 -11.38 -7.10 4.76
N GLN A 158 -10.91 -6.07 4.07
CA GLN A 158 -11.73 -4.92 3.66
C GLN A 158 -12.50 -5.15 2.35
N GLY A 159 -12.42 -6.35 1.77
CA GLY A 159 -13.14 -6.69 0.54
C GLY A 159 -12.66 -5.95 -0.71
N ILE A 160 -11.41 -5.45 -0.73
CA ILE A 160 -10.84 -4.82 -1.92
C ILE A 160 -10.70 -5.88 -3.02
N SER A 161 -11.09 -5.53 -4.25
CA SER A 161 -11.07 -6.46 -5.38
C SER A 161 -9.74 -6.38 -6.14
N ILE A 162 -8.83 -7.30 -5.85
CA ILE A 162 -7.62 -7.56 -6.62
C ILE A 162 -7.80 -8.91 -7.35
N PRO A 163 -7.42 -9.02 -8.63
CA PRO A 163 -7.52 -10.28 -9.39
C PRO A 163 -6.72 -11.42 -8.75
N VAL A 164 -7.37 -12.58 -8.65
CA VAL A 164 -6.76 -13.85 -8.21
C VAL A 164 -7.28 -14.94 -9.13
N ASP A 165 -6.52 -15.24 -10.17
CA ASP A 165 -6.87 -16.27 -11.14
C ASP A 165 -6.70 -17.66 -10.53
N ARG A 166 -7.80 -18.43 -10.48
CA ARG A 166 -7.79 -19.78 -9.93
C ARG A 166 -7.20 -20.75 -10.96
N THR A 167 -6.19 -21.51 -10.54
CA THR A 167 -5.55 -22.54 -11.39
C THR A 167 -5.99 -23.96 -11.01
N ASN A 168 -6.15 -24.23 -9.72
CA ASN A 168 -6.61 -25.50 -9.15
C ASN A 168 -5.80 -26.73 -9.62
N ILE A 169 -4.48 -26.62 -9.64
CA ILE A 169 -3.57 -27.68 -10.08
C ILE A 169 -3.40 -28.70 -8.95
N ILE A 170 -3.81 -29.95 -9.17
CA ILE A 170 -3.72 -31.03 -8.18
C ILE A 170 -2.28 -31.56 -8.09
N ILE A 171 -1.74 -31.55 -6.88
CA ILE A 171 -0.44 -32.08 -6.49
C ILE A 171 -0.65 -33.26 -5.52
N ASP A 172 -0.62 -34.46 -6.07
CA ASP A 172 -0.90 -35.75 -5.41
C ASP A 172 0.28 -36.73 -5.48
N THR A 173 1.36 -36.36 -6.16
CA THR A 173 2.59 -37.16 -6.30
C THR A 173 3.84 -36.33 -6.05
N GLU A 174 4.96 -36.99 -5.75
CA GLU A 174 6.26 -36.33 -5.58
C GLU A 174 6.80 -35.77 -6.92
N ASP A 175 6.57 -36.44 -8.05
CA ASP A 175 6.99 -35.94 -9.38
C ASP A 175 6.40 -34.54 -9.67
N LYS A 176 5.16 -34.31 -9.24
CA LYS A 176 4.52 -32.99 -9.35
C LYS A 176 5.12 -31.95 -8.39
N PHE A 177 5.79 -32.35 -7.31
CA PHE A 177 6.54 -31.39 -6.48
C PHE A 177 7.69 -30.81 -7.29
N GLU A 178 8.37 -31.63 -8.08
CA GLU A 178 9.51 -31.20 -8.90
C GLU A 178 9.05 -30.32 -10.07
N GLU A 179 7.97 -30.71 -10.76
CA GLU A 179 7.39 -29.92 -11.87
C GLU A 179 7.06 -28.48 -11.43
N TYR A 180 6.51 -28.33 -10.23
CA TYR A 180 6.10 -27.04 -9.68
C TYR A 180 7.08 -26.48 -8.65
N ALA A 181 8.31 -26.99 -8.55
CA ALA A 181 9.24 -26.65 -7.47
C ALA A 181 9.49 -25.14 -7.29
N LYS A 182 9.45 -24.38 -8.39
CA LYS A 182 9.67 -22.92 -8.43
C LYS A 182 8.40 -22.09 -8.30
N ALA A 183 7.23 -22.72 -8.19
CA ALA A 183 5.97 -22.00 -8.14
C ALA A 183 5.80 -21.25 -6.81
N ARG A 184 5.49 -19.97 -6.94
CA ARG A 184 5.04 -19.11 -5.85
C ARG A 184 3.53 -19.05 -5.93
N CYS A 185 2.84 -19.40 -4.86
CA CYS A 185 1.41 -19.71 -4.97
C CYS A 185 0.66 -19.63 -3.64
N VAL A 186 -0.66 -19.61 -3.77
CA VAL A 186 -1.60 -20.00 -2.73
C VAL A 186 -2.03 -21.43 -2.99
N TYR A 187 -1.93 -22.30 -1.99
CA TYR A 187 -2.28 -23.71 -2.05
C TYR A 187 -3.35 -24.09 -1.03
N GLY A 188 -3.98 -25.22 -1.29
CA GLY A 188 -4.93 -25.89 -0.41
C GLY A 188 -4.44 -27.28 -0.01
N ILE A 189 -4.90 -27.75 1.14
CA ILE A 189 -4.85 -29.17 1.56
C ILE A 189 -6.27 -29.71 1.43
N CYS A 190 -6.44 -30.74 0.59
CA CYS A 190 -7.72 -31.38 0.35
C CYS A 190 -7.71 -32.82 0.85
N ASN A 191 -8.84 -33.31 1.36
CA ASN A 191 -9.00 -34.76 1.54
C ASN A 191 -9.31 -35.46 0.20
N LYS A 192 -9.29 -36.79 0.18
CA LYS A 192 -9.61 -37.61 -0.99
C LYS A 192 -11.01 -37.38 -1.58
N ARG A 193 -11.93 -36.78 -0.81
CA ARG A 193 -13.28 -36.43 -1.29
C ARG A 193 -13.30 -35.10 -2.05
N GLY A 194 -12.15 -34.44 -2.19
CA GLY A 194 -12.03 -33.11 -2.79
C GLY A 194 -12.46 -31.97 -1.86
N GLU A 195 -12.67 -32.24 -0.57
CA GLU A 195 -13.00 -31.18 0.37
C GLU A 195 -11.73 -30.38 0.71
N LEU A 196 -11.75 -29.08 0.41
CA LEU A 196 -10.71 -28.15 0.81
C LEU A 196 -10.78 -27.88 2.32
N LEU A 197 -9.71 -28.22 3.02
CA LEU A 197 -9.64 -28.22 4.49
C LEU A 197 -8.85 -27.03 5.02
N ARG A 198 -7.72 -26.73 4.40
CA ARG A 198 -6.81 -25.68 4.83
C ARG A 198 -6.20 -24.99 3.61
N ILE A 199 -6.04 -23.67 3.69
CA ILE A 199 -5.32 -22.86 2.71
C ILE A 199 -4.03 -22.34 3.34
N GLY A 200 -3.00 -22.18 2.51
CA GLY A 200 -1.83 -21.37 2.85
C GLY A 200 -1.11 -20.83 1.62
N GLN A 201 -0.11 -19.96 1.81
CA GLN A 201 0.78 -19.54 0.72
C GLN A 201 2.23 -20.04 0.89
N THR A 202 2.97 -20.07 -0.21
CA THR A 202 4.42 -20.29 -0.18
C THR A 202 5.14 -19.74 -1.41
N ILE A 203 6.45 -19.53 -1.24
CA ILE A 203 7.41 -19.28 -2.32
C ILE A 203 8.36 -20.48 -2.55
N ASP A 204 8.23 -21.53 -1.71
CA ASP A 204 9.11 -22.70 -1.71
C ASP A 204 8.28 -23.94 -1.33
N LEU A 205 7.74 -24.59 -2.37
CA LEU A 205 6.91 -25.78 -2.24
C LEU A 205 7.71 -26.98 -1.73
N LEU A 206 8.96 -27.13 -2.16
CA LEU A 206 9.84 -28.24 -1.80
C LEU A 206 10.11 -28.28 -0.29
N THR A 207 10.18 -27.12 0.36
CA THR A 207 10.25 -27.06 1.82
C THR A 207 8.86 -27.15 2.47
N ARG A 208 7.87 -26.45 1.91
CA ARG A 208 6.58 -26.28 2.59
C ARG A 208 5.73 -27.55 2.64
N PHE A 209 5.65 -28.31 1.54
CA PHE A 209 4.77 -29.49 1.46
C PHE A 209 5.25 -30.66 2.31
N PRO A 210 6.54 -31.04 2.28
CA PRO A 210 7.08 -32.05 3.22
C PRO A 210 6.87 -31.66 4.69
N LYS A 211 6.98 -30.36 5.02
CA LYS A 211 6.67 -29.87 6.38
C LYS A 211 5.21 -30.12 6.74
N HIS A 212 4.27 -29.86 5.84
CA HIS A 212 2.85 -30.17 6.07
C HIS A 212 2.59 -31.67 6.23
N ILE A 213 3.19 -32.51 5.38
CA ILE A 213 3.08 -33.97 5.47
C ILE A 213 3.56 -34.45 6.84
N SER A 214 4.73 -33.98 7.27
CA SER A 214 5.31 -34.30 8.59
C SER A 214 4.40 -33.88 9.74
N LYS A 215 3.85 -32.65 9.67
CA LYS A 215 2.94 -32.12 10.69
C LYS A 215 1.61 -32.87 10.75
N LEU A 216 1.04 -33.24 9.60
CA LEU A 216 -0.19 -34.03 9.54
C LEU A 216 0.04 -35.43 10.14
N LYS A 217 1.16 -36.08 9.81
CA LYS A 217 1.54 -37.38 10.39
C LYS A 217 1.68 -37.35 11.91
N LYS A 218 2.22 -36.25 12.45
CA LYS A 218 2.35 -35.99 13.90
C LYS A 218 1.09 -35.41 14.54
N GLU A 219 0.05 -35.19 13.74
CA GLU A 219 -1.20 -34.53 14.11
C GLU A 219 -1.04 -33.16 14.81
N GLU A 220 -0.07 -32.37 14.35
CA GLU A 220 0.24 -31.01 14.86
C GLU A 220 -0.77 -29.94 14.40
N TYR A 221 -1.82 -30.35 13.67
CA TYR A 221 -2.96 -29.50 13.31
C TYR A 221 -4.21 -29.95 14.07
N PRO A 222 -4.47 -29.44 15.29
CA PRO A 222 -5.59 -29.91 16.13
C PRO A 222 -6.94 -29.86 15.43
N SER A 223 -7.20 -28.79 14.67
CA SER A 223 -8.44 -28.58 13.93
C SER A 223 -8.64 -29.54 12.75
N MET A 224 -7.55 -30.14 12.26
CA MET A 224 -7.55 -31.06 11.13
C MET A 224 -7.83 -32.52 11.52
N LYS A 225 -7.71 -32.87 12.82
CA LYS A 225 -7.87 -34.25 13.33
C LYS A 225 -9.23 -34.89 13.00
N LYS A 226 -10.28 -34.06 12.86
CA LYS A 226 -11.62 -34.54 12.46
C LYS A 226 -11.73 -34.88 10.97
N TYR A 227 -10.80 -34.41 10.14
CA TYR A 227 -10.80 -34.61 8.69
C TYR A 227 -9.72 -35.57 8.21
N LEU A 228 -8.56 -35.55 8.85
CA LEU A 228 -7.40 -36.38 8.53
C LEU A 228 -6.76 -36.93 9.81
N LYS A 229 -6.38 -38.20 9.79
CA LYS A 229 -5.67 -38.91 10.86
C LYS A 229 -4.17 -38.94 10.57
N GLY A 230 -3.33 -39.09 11.60
CA GLY A 230 -1.88 -39.21 11.41
C GLY A 230 -1.44 -40.41 10.55
N THR A 231 -2.31 -41.40 10.38
CA THR A 231 -2.10 -42.57 9.50
C THR A 231 -2.43 -42.33 8.03
N ASP A 232 -3.12 -41.23 7.71
CA ASP A 232 -3.53 -40.91 6.34
C ASP A 232 -2.31 -40.56 5.48
N ARG A 233 -2.34 -41.00 4.21
CA ARG A 233 -1.19 -40.90 3.30
C ARG A 233 -1.40 -39.82 2.25
N PHE A 234 -0.36 -39.00 2.05
CA PHE A 234 -0.29 -38.09 0.92
C PHE A 234 -0.43 -38.85 -0.41
N GLY A 235 -1.16 -38.29 -1.37
CA GLY A 235 -1.46 -38.88 -2.66
C GLY A 235 -2.56 -39.95 -2.65
N LYS A 236 -3.00 -40.40 -1.48
CA LYS A 236 -4.05 -41.42 -1.34
C LYS A 236 -5.26 -40.93 -0.56
N ASP A 237 -5.02 -40.37 0.63
CA ASP A 237 -6.06 -39.94 1.56
C ASP A 237 -6.22 -38.41 1.59
N TYR A 238 -5.16 -37.69 1.24
CA TYR A 238 -5.14 -36.25 1.03
C TYR A 238 -4.12 -35.85 -0.03
N TYR A 239 -4.29 -34.66 -0.59
CA TYR A 239 -3.40 -34.09 -1.60
C TYR A 239 -3.34 -32.56 -1.44
N PHE A 240 -2.38 -31.94 -2.11
CA PHE A 240 -2.30 -30.48 -2.19
C PHE A 240 -2.90 -29.99 -3.50
N VAL A 241 -3.43 -28.77 -3.52
CA VAL A 241 -3.89 -28.12 -4.74
C VAL A 241 -3.28 -26.73 -4.82
N LEU A 242 -2.67 -26.36 -5.93
CA LEU A 242 -2.27 -24.97 -6.16
C LEU A 242 -3.53 -24.22 -6.59
N LEU A 243 -4.09 -23.43 -5.68
CA LEU A 243 -5.36 -22.73 -5.90
C LEU A 243 -5.18 -21.54 -6.83
N ALA A 244 -4.07 -20.82 -6.68
CA ALA A 244 -3.69 -19.70 -7.53
C ALA A 244 -2.17 -19.60 -7.62
N LEU A 245 -1.65 -19.31 -8.81
CA LEU A 245 -0.24 -19.01 -9.02
C LEU A 245 -0.02 -17.50 -8.95
N GLU A 246 1.13 -17.10 -8.41
CA GLU A 246 1.51 -15.69 -8.37
C GLU A 246 1.67 -15.12 -9.79
N PRO A 247 1.14 -13.91 -10.06
CA PRO A 247 1.36 -13.23 -11.33
C PRO A 247 2.84 -13.01 -11.63
N GLU A 248 3.22 -13.09 -12.90
CA GLU A 248 4.59 -12.80 -13.32
C GLU A 248 4.94 -11.30 -13.16
N LYS A 249 6.24 -11.02 -13.04
CA LYS A 249 6.82 -9.65 -13.07
C LYS A 249 6.40 -8.73 -11.92
N LEU A 250 6.05 -9.29 -10.76
CA LEU A 250 5.85 -8.51 -9.54
C LEU A 250 7.17 -8.16 -8.86
N SER A 251 7.27 -6.94 -8.31
CA SER A 251 8.34 -6.58 -7.39
C SER A 251 8.24 -7.39 -6.09
N GLY A 252 9.30 -7.44 -5.28
CA GLY A 252 9.28 -8.19 -4.01
C GLY A 252 8.14 -7.79 -3.07
N LEU A 253 7.84 -6.49 -2.97
CA LEU A 253 6.73 -5.96 -2.17
C LEU A 253 5.37 -6.33 -2.75
N GLN A 254 5.20 -6.19 -4.07
CA GLN A 254 3.94 -6.53 -4.76
C GLN A 254 3.66 -8.03 -4.66
N SER A 255 4.70 -8.84 -4.82
CA SER A 255 4.70 -10.30 -4.72
C SER A 255 4.27 -10.75 -3.32
N ALA A 256 4.82 -10.17 -2.25
CA ALA A 256 4.38 -10.46 -0.88
C ALA A 256 2.94 -10.01 -0.62
N THR A 257 2.60 -8.77 -0.98
CA THR A 257 1.26 -8.20 -0.80
C THR A 257 0.19 -9.07 -1.47
N TRP A 258 0.42 -9.47 -2.72
CA TRP A 258 -0.53 -10.29 -3.48
C TRP A 258 -0.72 -11.68 -2.85
N ARG A 259 0.34 -12.35 -2.39
CA ARG A 259 0.22 -13.70 -1.79
C ARG A 259 -0.59 -13.69 -0.49
N TYR A 260 -0.35 -12.71 0.39
CA TYR A 260 -1.10 -12.58 1.64
C TYR A 260 -2.55 -12.19 1.36
N TYR A 261 -2.78 -11.23 0.46
CA TYR A 261 -4.12 -10.90 -0.02
C TYR A 261 -4.87 -12.13 -0.55
N ALA A 262 -4.25 -12.88 -1.45
CA ALA A 262 -4.86 -14.04 -2.06
C ALA A 262 -5.13 -15.14 -1.02
N GLU A 263 -4.18 -15.44 -0.12
CA GLU A 263 -4.38 -16.40 0.97
C GLU A 263 -5.61 -16.06 1.82
N THR A 264 -5.67 -14.84 2.36
CA THR A 264 -6.78 -14.42 3.22
C THR A 264 -8.11 -14.37 2.47
N LYS A 265 -8.12 -13.84 1.24
CA LYS A 265 -9.32 -13.84 0.40
C LYS A 265 -9.86 -15.25 0.20
N LEU A 266 -9.01 -16.19 -0.19
CA LEU A 266 -9.44 -17.57 -0.43
C LEU A 266 -9.87 -18.27 0.87
N ILE A 267 -9.22 -17.99 2.01
CA ILE A 267 -9.67 -18.50 3.32
C ILE A 267 -11.10 -18.06 3.63
N LEU A 268 -11.43 -16.79 3.36
CA LEU A 268 -12.76 -16.23 3.57
C LEU A 268 -13.80 -16.83 2.62
N GLU A 269 -13.49 -16.87 1.32
CA GLU A 269 -14.37 -17.42 0.28
C GLU A 269 -14.70 -18.90 0.54
N GLU A 270 -13.68 -19.71 0.81
CA GLU A 270 -13.79 -21.17 1.00
C GLU A 270 -14.15 -21.56 2.44
N LYS A 271 -14.20 -20.57 3.34
CA LYS A 271 -14.53 -20.72 4.77
C LYS A 271 -13.65 -21.76 5.47
N THR A 272 -12.39 -21.88 5.07
CA THR A 272 -11.46 -22.84 5.69
C THR A 272 -11.11 -22.43 7.13
N TYR A 273 -11.41 -21.19 7.53
CA TYR A 273 -11.34 -20.74 8.92
C TYR A 273 -12.29 -21.49 9.87
N LYS A 274 -13.36 -22.11 9.33
CA LYS A 274 -14.24 -23.04 10.06
C LYS A 274 -13.73 -24.48 10.06
N LYS A 275 -12.60 -24.72 9.38
CA LYS A 275 -11.97 -26.01 9.15
C LYS A 275 -10.51 -25.97 9.65
N GLY A 276 -9.55 -26.24 8.77
CA GLY A 276 -8.14 -26.38 9.07
C GLY A 276 -7.38 -25.09 9.27
N ASN A 277 -7.91 -23.93 8.84
CA ASN A 277 -7.38 -22.62 9.21
C ASN A 277 -7.94 -22.19 10.57
N SER A 278 -7.75 -23.03 11.59
CA SER A 278 -8.12 -22.71 12.97
C SER A 278 -7.17 -23.40 13.95
N TYR A 279 -7.02 -22.85 15.15
CA TYR A 279 -6.21 -23.42 16.22
C TYR A 279 -6.94 -23.28 17.55
N ASN A 280 -7.13 -24.38 18.28
CA ASN A 280 -7.87 -24.43 19.54
C ASN A 280 -9.24 -23.71 19.48
N GLY A 281 -9.97 -23.92 18.38
CA GLY A 281 -11.29 -23.31 18.16
C GLY A 281 -11.27 -21.86 17.68
N LYS A 282 -10.11 -21.18 17.68
CA LYS A 282 -9.96 -19.84 17.12
C LYS A 282 -9.75 -19.90 15.61
N ALA A 283 -10.56 -19.15 14.87
CA ALA A 283 -10.38 -18.94 13.44
C ALA A 283 -9.06 -18.22 13.14
N ILE A 284 -8.37 -18.65 12.09
CA ILE A 284 -7.15 -18.02 11.58
C ILE A 284 -7.47 -17.57 10.15
N VAL A 285 -7.57 -16.26 9.96
CA VAL A 285 -7.96 -15.66 8.69
C VAL A 285 -6.78 -14.98 7.99
N THR A 286 -5.86 -14.43 8.78
CA THR A 286 -4.65 -13.75 8.32
C THR A 286 -3.43 -14.64 8.42
N GLY A 287 -2.41 -14.35 7.59
CA GLY A 287 -1.14 -15.08 7.61
C GLY A 287 -0.29 -14.79 8.86
N ASP A 288 -0.44 -13.58 9.43
CA ASP A 288 0.33 -13.09 10.57
C ASP A 288 -0.57 -12.58 11.73
N ASN A 289 0.01 -12.49 12.94
CA ASN A 289 -0.66 -12.02 14.16
C ASN A 289 -0.54 -10.49 14.37
N LEU A 290 -0.17 -9.75 13.33
CA LEU A 290 0.17 -8.33 13.44
C LEU A 290 -1.07 -7.43 13.48
N ILE A 291 -2.15 -7.80 12.78
CA ILE A 291 -3.45 -7.15 12.93
C ILE A 291 -4.09 -7.71 14.22
N PRO A 292 -4.43 -6.88 15.23
CA PRO A 292 -4.99 -7.36 16.48
C PRO A 292 -6.29 -8.15 16.29
N GLU A 293 -6.50 -9.22 17.08
CA GLU A 293 -7.67 -10.12 16.94
C GLU A 293 -9.01 -9.36 16.99
N HIS A 294 -9.15 -8.37 17.88
CA HIS A 294 -10.37 -7.57 17.99
C HIS A 294 -10.63 -6.73 16.73
N VAL A 295 -9.59 -6.12 16.16
CA VAL A 295 -9.69 -5.36 14.91
C VAL A 295 -10.10 -6.28 13.76
N GLN A 296 -9.49 -7.47 13.65
CA GLN A 296 -9.88 -8.43 12.63
C GLN A 296 -11.37 -8.78 12.72
N LYS A 297 -11.89 -9.02 13.94
CA LYS A 297 -13.32 -9.31 14.16
C LYS A 297 -14.23 -8.16 13.75
N GLU A 298 -13.88 -6.93 14.10
CA GLU A 298 -14.65 -5.74 13.71
C GLU A 298 -14.69 -5.57 12.19
N ILE A 299 -13.55 -5.71 11.52
CA ILE A 299 -13.46 -5.61 10.05
C ILE A 299 -14.28 -6.72 9.39
N LEU A 300 -14.15 -7.97 9.86
CA LEU A 300 -14.90 -9.11 9.32
C LEU A 300 -16.40 -8.97 9.51
N GLN A 301 -16.85 -8.45 10.66
CA GLN A 301 -18.25 -8.18 10.88
C GLN A 301 -18.76 -7.09 9.93
N TYR A 302 -17.99 -6.01 9.77
CA TYR A 302 -18.38 -4.87 8.94
C TYR A 302 -18.42 -5.20 7.44
N TYR A 303 -17.37 -5.80 6.89
CA TYR A 303 -17.23 -6.04 5.44
C TYR A 303 -17.82 -7.37 4.97
N HIS A 304 -17.85 -8.39 5.84
CA HIS A 304 -18.24 -9.74 5.46
C HIS A 304 -19.45 -10.29 6.23
N ASN A 305 -19.96 -9.56 7.25
CA ASN A 305 -21.02 -10.03 8.13
C ASN A 305 -20.69 -11.40 8.77
N ILE A 306 -19.43 -11.58 9.17
CA ILE A 306 -18.93 -12.79 9.83
C ILE A 306 -18.63 -12.47 11.30
N GLU A 307 -19.34 -13.14 12.21
CA GLU A 307 -19.02 -13.17 13.64
C GLU A 307 -18.12 -14.38 13.96
N LEU A 308 -16.94 -14.12 14.55
CA LEU A 308 -15.91 -15.11 14.92
C LEU A 308 -15.61 -15.19 16.42
#